data_AF-A0A942ZHG9-F1
#
_entry.id   AF-A0A942ZHG9-F1
#
_cell.length_a   1.000
_cell.length_b   1.000
_cell.length_c   1.000
_cell.angle_alpha   90.00
_cell.angle_beta   90.00
_cell.angle_gamma   90.00
#
_symmetry.space_group_name_H-M   'P 1'
#
loop_
_entity.id
_entity.type
_entity.pdbx_description
1 polymer ?
#
loop_
_entity_poly.entity_id
_entity_poly.type
_entity_poly.pdbx_seq_one_letter_code
_entity_poly.pdbx_strand_id
1 'polypeptide(L)'
;MVQEKNPAGQTDSPQPSASHAKKVSTRPGRPAVSKVDVTIGINLRRIRKQFNLSQIELGNLLGVSFQQIQKYEQGVNRLTISRALDMCRVLHLSIGEFVVQLLQPRPKD
;
A
#
# COMPACT_ATOMS: atom_id res chain seq x y z
N MET A 1 48.13 -8.28 17.05
CA MET A 1 47.28 -8.98 16.06
C MET A 1 46.02 -8.16 15.88
N VAL A 2 45.84 -7.69 14.65
CA VAL A 2 44.71 -7.02 13.97
C VAL A 2 43.37 -6.75 14.72
N GLN A 3 42.89 -5.52 14.49
CA GLN A 3 41.51 -5.02 14.63
C GLN A 3 40.50 -5.77 13.75
N GLU A 4 39.22 -5.80 14.16
CA GLU A 4 38.09 -5.38 13.30
C GLU A 4 36.84 -5.14 14.20
N LYS A 5 36.44 -3.88 14.46
CA LYS A 5 35.41 -3.07 13.76
C LYS A 5 33.97 -3.64 13.81
N ASN A 6 33.11 -2.82 14.41
CA ASN A 6 31.65 -2.64 14.25
C ASN A 6 31.20 -2.53 12.76
N PRO A 7 29.93 -2.25 12.35
CA PRO A 7 28.57 -2.38 12.92
C PRO A 7 27.44 -2.75 11.88
N ALA A 8 26.16 -2.76 12.31
CA ALA A 8 24.93 -2.41 11.56
C ALA A 8 24.44 -3.21 10.33
N GLY A 9 23.14 -3.55 10.36
CA GLY A 9 22.26 -3.48 9.18
C GLY A 9 21.96 -4.79 8.44
N GLN A 10 20.69 -4.88 8.00
CA GLN A 10 20.22 -5.67 6.84
C GLN A 10 20.15 -7.20 7.03
N THR A 11 19.00 -7.69 7.50
CA THR A 11 18.48 -8.95 6.97
C THR A 11 17.77 -8.65 5.65
N ASP A 12 18.57 -8.54 4.60
CA ASP A 12 18.12 -8.56 3.21
C ASP A 12 17.59 -9.97 2.93
N SER A 13 16.26 -10.13 2.91
CA SER A 13 15.64 -11.38 2.43
C SER A 13 15.35 -11.22 0.93
N PRO A 14 15.82 -12.15 0.08
CA PRO A 14 15.96 -11.94 -1.35
C PRO A 14 14.59 -11.93 -2.05
N GLN A 15 14.33 -10.89 -2.84
CA GLN A 15 13.34 -10.98 -3.91
C GLN A 15 13.94 -11.76 -5.09
N PRO A 16 13.26 -12.78 -5.65
CA PRO A 16 13.78 -13.48 -6.81
C PRO A 16 13.77 -12.58 -8.05
N SER A 17 14.95 -12.38 -8.64
CA SER A 17 15.16 -11.72 -9.93
C SER A 17 15.39 -12.74 -11.04
N ALA A 18 14.45 -12.84 -11.98
CA ALA A 18 14.64 -13.31 -13.36
C ALA A 18 13.34 -13.03 -14.14
N SER A 19 13.28 -12.70 -15.43
CA SER A 19 14.18 -12.08 -16.42
C SER A 19 13.30 -11.81 -17.66
N HIS A 20 13.57 -10.71 -18.36
CA HIS A 20 13.15 -10.32 -19.74
C HIS A 20 12.03 -11.08 -20.48
N ALA A 21 10.92 -10.37 -20.78
CA ALA A 21 10.12 -10.61 -21.98
C ALA A 21 9.48 -9.32 -22.55
N LYS A 22 9.96 -8.92 -23.74
CA LYS A 22 9.38 -8.09 -24.82
C LYS A 22 8.62 -6.78 -24.51
N LYS A 23 9.20 -5.70 -25.07
CA LYS A 23 8.58 -4.40 -25.34
C LYS A 23 7.37 -4.57 -26.29
N VAL A 24 6.17 -4.23 -25.83
CA VAL A 24 5.00 -3.96 -26.69
C VAL A 24 4.71 -2.47 -26.64
N SER A 25 4.94 -1.79 -27.76
CA SER A 25 4.42 -0.45 -28.03
C SER A 25 2.95 -0.54 -28.44
N THR A 26 2.13 0.41 -28.00
CA THR A 26 1.13 1.19 -28.78
C THR A 26 -0.08 1.62 -27.94
N ARG A 27 -0.53 2.86 -28.20
CA ARG A 27 -1.61 3.69 -27.58
C ARG A 27 -1.15 4.52 -26.38
N PRO A 28 -1.56 5.81 -26.27
CA PRO A 28 -1.42 6.53 -25.01
C PRO A 28 -2.32 5.81 -24.01
N GLY A 29 -1.70 4.91 -23.24
CA GLY A 29 -2.38 4.13 -22.24
C GLY A 29 -3.08 5.07 -21.28
N ARG A 30 -4.33 4.75 -20.92
CA ARG A 30 -5.00 5.37 -19.77
C ARG A 30 -3.98 5.48 -18.63
N PRO A 31 -3.84 6.63 -17.95
CA PRO A 31 -2.84 6.78 -16.90
C PRO A 31 -2.92 5.58 -15.97
N ALA A 32 -1.74 5.04 -15.61
CA ALA A 32 -1.64 3.81 -14.82
C ALA A 32 -2.50 3.87 -13.53
N VAL A 33 -2.71 5.08 -13.04
CA VAL A 33 -3.47 5.45 -11.85
C VAL A 33 -4.61 6.39 -12.22
N SER A 34 -5.82 6.10 -11.75
CA SER A 34 -7.00 6.95 -11.93
C SER A 34 -7.16 7.96 -10.77
N LYS A 35 -7.96 9.02 -10.98
CA LYS A 35 -8.36 9.94 -9.90
C LYS A 35 -9.05 9.21 -8.74
N VAL A 36 -9.72 8.10 -9.03
CA VAL A 36 -10.38 7.25 -8.04
C VAL A 36 -9.34 6.55 -7.16
N ASP A 37 -8.28 6.00 -7.75
CA ASP A 37 -7.20 5.33 -7.00
C ASP A 37 -6.50 6.31 -6.02
N VAL A 38 -6.27 7.55 -6.45
CA VAL A 38 -5.73 8.61 -5.58
C VAL A 38 -6.69 8.93 -4.43
N THR A 39 -7.99 8.99 -4.71
CA THR A 39 -9.02 9.24 -3.68
C THR A 39 -9.06 8.10 -2.67
N ILE A 40 -9.01 6.85 -3.15
CA ILE A 40 -8.92 5.64 -2.31
C ILE A 40 -7.70 5.72 -1.40
N GLY A 41 -6.52 6.07 -1.93
CA GLY A 41 -5.29 6.17 -1.13
C GLY A 41 -5.37 7.22 -0.02
N ILE A 42 -5.89 8.41 -0.33
CA ILE A 42 -6.09 9.48 0.65
C ILE A 42 -7.05 9.04 1.76
N ASN A 43 -8.16 8.41 1.39
CA ASN A 43 -9.13 7.93 2.37
C ASN A 43 -8.60 6.74 3.17
N LEU A 44 -7.83 5.84 2.57
CA LEU A 44 -7.19 4.75 3.29
C LEU A 44 -6.27 5.29 4.39
N ARG A 45 -5.48 6.34 4.10
CA ARG A 45 -4.67 7.03 5.11
C ARG A 45 -5.52 7.62 6.23
N ARG A 46 -6.66 8.24 5.88
CA ARG A 46 -7.61 8.80 6.85
C ARG A 46 -8.18 7.72 7.75
N ILE A 47 -8.68 6.63 7.18
CA ILE A 47 -9.23 5.47 7.90
C ILE A 47 -8.16 4.92 8.84
N ARG A 48 -6.95 4.62 8.34
CA ARG A 48 -5.87 4.11 9.19
C ARG A 48 -5.60 5.01 10.40
N LYS A 49 -5.57 6.33 10.20
CA LYS A 49 -5.39 7.30 11.29
C LYS A 49 -6.57 7.31 12.27
N GLN A 50 -7.81 7.14 11.81
CA GLN A 50 -8.99 7.04 12.68
C GLN A 50 -8.91 5.82 13.62
N PHE A 51 -8.25 4.75 13.18
CA PHE A 51 -7.98 3.56 13.99
C PHE A 51 -6.66 3.65 14.78
N ASN A 52 -6.01 4.81 14.82
CA ASN A 52 -4.74 5.05 15.51
C ASN A 52 -3.59 4.10 15.10
N LEU A 53 -3.62 3.58 13.87
CA LEU A 53 -2.58 2.70 13.36
C LEU A 53 -1.51 3.52 12.63
N SER A 54 -0.24 3.20 12.81
CA SER A 54 0.87 3.61 11.94
C SER A 54 0.87 2.77 10.65
N GLN A 55 1.60 3.22 9.63
CA GLN A 55 1.75 2.46 8.38
C GLN A 55 2.47 1.12 8.63
N ILE A 56 3.40 1.08 9.59
CA ILE A 56 4.11 -0.15 9.98
C ILE A 56 3.14 -1.12 10.65
N GLU A 57 2.34 -0.65 11.60
CA GLU A 57 1.35 -1.48 12.30
C GLU A 57 0.30 -2.04 11.34
N LEU A 58 -0.26 -1.21 10.44
CA LEU A 58 -1.19 -1.69 9.42
C LEU A 58 -0.52 -2.72 8.48
N GLY A 59 0.73 -2.47 8.09
CA GLY A 59 1.51 -3.41 7.27
C GLY A 59 1.67 -4.77 7.96
N ASN A 60 2.05 -4.76 9.24
CA ASN A 60 2.21 -5.96 10.06
C ASN A 60 0.88 -6.73 10.19
N LEU A 61 -0.24 -6.05 10.45
CA LEU A 61 -1.56 -6.65 10.56
C LEU A 61 -2.04 -7.29 9.24
N LEU A 62 -1.62 -6.73 8.09
CA LEU A 62 -1.98 -7.23 6.76
C LEU A 62 -0.95 -8.19 6.16
N GLY A 63 0.18 -8.43 6.84
CA GLY A 63 1.30 -9.21 6.30
C GLY A 63 1.91 -8.60 5.04
N VAL A 64 2.00 -7.27 4.96
CA VAL A 64 2.64 -6.54 3.83
C VAL A 64 3.67 -5.55 4.34
N SER A 65 4.62 -5.17 3.48
CA SER A 65 5.66 -4.21 3.87
C SER A 65 5.10 -2.79 4.09
N PHE A 66 5.81 -2.01 4.92
CA PHE A 66 5.54 -0.58 5.10
C PHE A 66 5.48 0.18 3.77
N GLN A 67 6.40 -0.10 2.85
CA GLN A 67 6.42 0.52 1.52
C GLN A 67 5.16 0.20 0.73
N GLN A 68 4.59 -0.99 0.89
CA GLN A 68 3.35 -1.35 0.22
C GLN A 68 2.17 -0.53 0.76
N ILE A 69 2.09 -0.33 2.08
CA ILE A 69 1.09 0.55 2.68
C ILE A 69 1.24 1.98 2.16
N GLN A 70 2.48 2.50 2.11
CA GLN A 70 2.75 3.81 1.54
C GLN A 70 2.27 3.93 0.09
N LYS A 71 2.51 2.90 -0.74
CA LYS A 71 2.06 2.86 -2.14
C LYS A 71 0.54 2.83 -2.27
N TYR A 72 -0.16 2.14 -1.37
CA TYR A 72 -1.62 2.18 -1.33
C TYR A 72 -2.13 3.58 -0.95
N GLU A 73 -1.55 4.20 0.08
CA GLU A 73 -1.97 5.54 0.53
C GLU A 73 -1.67 6.65 -0.48
N GLN A 74 -0.66 6.47 -1.33
CA GLN A 74 -0.35 7.40 -2.42
C GLN A 74 -1.21 7.13 -3.68
N GLY A 75 -1.99 6.05 -3.70
CA GLY A 75 -2.77 5.63 -4.86
C GLY A 75 -1.94 5.16 -6.05
N VAL A 76 -0.62 4.95 -5.88
CA VAL A 76 0.25 4.43 -6.96
C VAL A 76 0.03 2.93 -7.18
N ASN A 77 -0.35 2.21 -6.13
CA ASN A 77 -0.80 0.83 -6.21
C ASN A 77 -2.32 0.76 -6.01
N ARG A 78 -3.02 0.08 -6.93
CA ARG A 78 -4.45 -0.17 -6.80
C ARG A 78 -4.72 -1.12 -5.64
N LEU A 79 -5.73 -0.81 -4.85
CA LEU A 79 -6.20 -1.70 -3.80
C LEU A 79 -7.10 -2.77 -4.43
N THR A 80 -6.67 -4.03 -4.37
CA THR A 80 -7.48 -5.16 -4.84
C THR A 80 -8.60 -5.47 -3.85
N ILE A 81 -9.67 -6.12 -4.33
CA ILE A 81 -10.78 -6.55 -3.47
C ILE A 81 -10.28 -7.45 -2.34
N SER A 82 -9.37 -8.39 -2.61
CA SER A 82 -8.79 -9.27 -1.60
C SER A 82 -8.11 -8.48 -0.47
N ARG A 83 -7.32 -7.46 -0.80
CA ARG A 83 -6.68 -6.59 0.19
C ARG A 83 -7.69 -5.71 0.93
N ALA A 84 -8.72 -5.24 0.26
CA ALA A 84 -9.81 -4.52 0.91
C ALA A 84 -10.52 -5.39 1.94
N LEU A 85 -10.77 -6.67 1.64
CA LEU A 85 -11.35 -7.64 2.58
C LEU A 85 -10.41 -7.92 3.77
N ASP A 86 -9.10 -8.02 3.53
CA ASP A 86 -8.12 -8.16 4.61
C ASP A 86 -8.16 -6.94 5.54
N MET A 87 -8.25 -5.72 4.98
CA MET A 87 -8.41 -4.49 5.76
C MET A 87 -9.72 -4.46 6.55
N CYS A 88 -10.83 -4.92 5.98
CA CYS A 88 -12.11 -5.03 6.68
C CYS A 88 -12.00 -5.88 7.95
N ARG A 89 -11.26 -7.00 7.89
CA ARG A 89 -11.02 -7.87 9.05
C ARG A 89 -10.22 -7.17 10.15
N VAL A 90 -9.17 -6.44 9.76
CA VAL A 90 -8.30 -5.70 10.70
C VAL A 90 -9.04 -4.53 11.36
N LEU A 91 -9.88 -3.84 10.59
CA LEU A 91 -10.59 -2.64 11.02
C LEU A 91 -11.98 -2.94 11.62
N HIS A 92 -12.40 -4.21 11.64
CA HIS A 92 -13.73 -4.64 12.08
C HIS A 92 -14.88 -3.90 11.36
N LEU A 93 -14.73 -3.67 10.06
CA LEU A 93 -15.73 -3.03 9.20
C LEU A 93 -16.34 -4.05 8.24
N SER A 94 -17.61 -3.88 7.90
CA SER A 94 -18.18 -4.55 6.73
C SER A 94 -17.58 -3.97 5.43
N ILE A 95 -17.60 -4.77 4.35
CA ILE A 95 -17.11 -4.30 3.05
C ILE A 95 -17.89 -3.07 2.55
N GLY A 96 -19.19 -2.98 2.87
CA GLY A 96 -20.03 -1.84 2.51
C GLY A 96 -19.58 -0.57 3.22
N GLU A 97 -19.39 -0.62 4.53
CA GLU A 97 -18.88 0.51 5.32
C GLU A 97 -17.50 0.94 4.85
N PHE A 98 -16.62 -0.02 4.56
CA PHE A 98 -15.27 0.27 4.10
C PHE A 98 -15.27 0.97 2.73
N VAL A 99 -16.04 0.47 1.76
CA VAL A 99 -16.17 1.08 0.43
C VAL A 99 -16.74 2.50 0.51
N VAL A 100 -17.78 2.71 1.33
CA VAL A 100 -18.34 4.05 1.56
C VAL A 100 -17.26 4.99 2.08
N GLN A 101 -16.43 4.55 3.02
CA GLN A 101 -15.33 5.37 3.55
C GLN A 101 -14.21 5.64 2.54
N LEU A 102 -13.89 4.67 1.67
CA LEU A 102 -12.88 4.80 0.62
C LEU A 102 -13.28 5.75 -0.51
N LEU A 103 -14.57 5.88 -0.78
CA LEU A 103 -15.11 6.72 -1.85
C LEU A 103 -15.56 8.11 -1.37
N GLN A 104 -15.28 8.46 -0.12
CA GLN A 104 -15.59 9.80 0.39
C GLN A 104 -14.88 10.86 -0.46
N PRO A 105 -15.57 11.95 -0.83
CA PRO A 105 -14.92 13.06 -1.50
C PRO A 105 -13.79 13.60 -0.62
N ARG A 106 -12.72 14.08 -1.23
CA ARG A 106 -11.61 14.69 -0.48
C ARG A 106 -12.19 15.79 0.41
N PRO A 107 -11.93 15.76 1.74
CA PRO A 107 -12.32 16.86 2.59
C PRO A 107 -11.69 18.13 2.03
N LYS A 108 -12.49 19.21 1.94
CA LYS A 108 -11.95 20.53 1.73
C LYS A 108 -11.33 20.92 3.07
N ASP A 109 -10.02 21.14 3.08
CA ASP A 109 -9.32 21.73 4.22
C ASP A 109 -9.95 23.09 4.59
#